data_AF-A0A101GR34-F1
#
_entry.id   AF-A0A101GR34-F1
#
_cell.length_a   1.000
_cell.length_b   1.000
_cell.length_c   1.000
_cell.angle_alpha   90.00
_cell.angle_beta   90.00
_cell.angle_gamma   90.00
#
_symmetry.space_group_name_H-M   'P 1'
#
loop_
_entity.id
_entity.type
_entity.pdbx_description
1 polymer ?
#
loop_
_entity_poly.entity_id
_entity_poly.type
_entity_poly.pdbx_seq_one_letter_code
_entity_poly.pdbx_strand_id
1 'polypeptide(L)' 'MTTIGLILCRIGLHRWGRKRGYDEYSSNVIEWEQRCERCGKRKRWVEAKRDRRR' A
#
# COMPACT_ATOMS: atom_id res chain seq x y z
N MET A 1 18.79 -5.49 -9.52
CA MET A 1 18.11 -4.23 -9.12
C MET A 1 19.01 -3.08 -9.53
N THR A 2 18.64 -2.30 -10.54
CA THR A 2 19.51 -1.22 -11.04
C THR A 2 19.56 -0.08 -10.03
N THR A 3 20.76 0.45 -9.77
CA THR A 3 21.06 1.55 -8.84
C THR A 3 20.17 2.78 -9.06
N ILE A 4 19.83 3.08 -10.31
CA ILE A 4 18.91 4.16 -10.70
C ILE A 4 17.52 3.99 -10.06
N GLY A 5 16.99 2.77 -10.02
CA GLY A 5 15.68 2.47 -9.42
C GLY A 5 15.62 2.76 -7.91
N LEU A 6 16.75 2.62 -7.21
CA LEU A 6 16.86 2.95 -5.79
C LEU A 6 16.97 4.46 -5.55
N ILE A 7 17.66 5.19 -6.42
CA ILE A 7 17.78 6.66 -6.35
C ILE A 7 16.41 7.33 -6.50
N LEU A 8 15.60 6.88 -7.46
CA LEU A 8 14.24 7.38 -7.65
C LEU A 8 13.36 7.19 -6.39
N CYS A 9 13.57 6.10 -5.65
CA CYS A 9 12.86 5.88 -4.39
C CYS A 9 13.31 6.82 -3.27
N ARG A 10 14.55 7.33 -3.29
CA ARG A 10 15.05 8.29 -2.28
C ARG A 10 14.44 9.67 -2.45
N ILE A 11 14.16 10.10 -3.68
CA ILE A 11 13.48 11.37 -3.98
C ILE A 11 11.94 11.29 -3.91
N GLY A 12 11.38 10.12 -3.53
CA GLY A 12 9.94 9.92 -3.35
C GLY A 12 9.20 9.32 -4.56
N LEU A 13 9.86 9.09 -5.71
CA LEU A 13 9.29 8.37 -6.85
C LEU A 13 9.28 6.85 -6.62
N HIS A 14 8.33 6.42 -5.81
CA HIS A 14 8.09 5.01 -5.55
C HIS A 14 7.21 4.37 -6.63
N ARG A 15 7.67 3.24 -7.18
CA ARG A 15 6.84 2.34 -7.99
C ARG A 15 6.12 1.39 -7.05
N TRP A 16 4.86 1.70 -6.73
CA TRP A 16 4.04 0.88 -5.86
C TRP A 16 3.52 -0.35 -6.63
N GLY A 17 3.66 -1.53 -6.03
CA GLY A 17 3.12 -2.77 -6.55
C GLY A 17 1.64 -2.95 -6.23
N ARG A 18 1.14 -4.19 -6.41
CA ARG A 18 -0.28 -4.52 -6.21
C ARG A 18 -0.77 -4.13 -4.81
N LYS A 19 -1.97 -3.54 -4.76
CA LYS A 19 -2.74 -3.26 -3.55
C LYS A 19 -3.19 -4.61 -2.94
N ARG A 20 -2.80 -4.89 -1.70
CA ARG A 20 -3.30 -6.02 -0.92
C ARG A 20 -4.25 -5.47 0.14
N GLY A 21 -5.51 -5.89 0.10
CA GLY A 21 -6.49 -5.58 1.13
C GLY A 21 -6.62 -6.79 2.04
N TYR A 22 -6.37 -6.60 3.33
CA TYR A 22 -6.75 -7.55 4.36
C TYR A 22 -8.09 -7.08 4.90
N ASP A 23 -9.12 -7.84 4.55
CA ASP A 23 -10.49 -7.66 5.02
C ASP A 23 -10.70 -8.67 6.15
N GLU A 24 -10.57 -8.22 7.40
CA GLU A 24 -11.00 -9.04 8.52
C GLU A 24 -12.53 -8.97 8.61
N TYR A 25 -13.17 -10.15 8.58
CA TYR A 25 -14.63 -10.30 8.54
C TYR A 25 -15.32 -9.61 9.73
N SER A 26 -14.64 -9.53 10.89
CA SER A 26 -15.15 -8.90 12.11
C SER A 26 -14.83 -7.40 12.24
N SER A 27 -14.11 -6.81 11.28
CA SER A 27 -13.64 -5.43 11.34
C SER A 27 -14.41 -4.52 10.39
N ASN A 28 -14.85 -3.35 10.87
CA ASN A 28 -15.43 -2.27 10.05
C ASN A 28 -14.38 -1.52 9.21
N VAL A 29 -13.18 -2.09 9.06
CA VAL A 29 -12.05 -1.48 8.38
C VAL A 29 -11.39 -2.49 7.45
N ILE A 30 -10.84 -1.98 6.35
CA ILE A 30 -10.01 -2.71 5.41
C ILE A 30 -8.59 -2.19 5.57
N GLU A 31 -7.68 -3.08 5.93
CA GLU A 31 -6.25 -2.74 5.96
C GLU A 31 -5.66 -2.91 4.56
N TRP A 32 -5.23 -1.80 3.98
CA TRP A 32 -4.55 -1.81 2.70
C TRP A 32 -3.04 -1.76 2.90
N GLU A 33 -2.35 -2.64 2.21
CA GLU A 33 -0.89 -2.64 2.09
C GLU A 33 -0.48 -2.54 0.62
N GLN A 34 0.52 -1.69 0.36
CA GLN A 34 1.28 -1.67 -0.89
C GLN A 34 2.77 -1.73 -0.59
N ARG A 35 3.51 -2.42 -1.44
CA ARG A 35 4.96 -2.52 -1.37
C ARG A 35 5.58 -1.91 -2.62
N CYS A 36 6.60 -1.09 -2.45
CA CYS A 36 7.38 -0.60 -3.58
C CYS A 36 8.20 -1.75 -4.18
N GLU A 37 8.04 -1.99 -5.48
CA GLU A 37 8.74 -3.06 -6.20
C GLU A 37 10.25 -2.78 -6.35
N ARG A 38 10.64 -1.50 -6.20
CA ARG A 38 12.04 -1.06 -6.34
C ARG A 38 12.81 -1.12 -5.03
N CYS A 39 12.35 -0.43 -3.99
CA CYS A 39 13.08 -0.33 -2.72
C CYS A 39 12.47 -1.16 -1.58
N GLY A 40 11.32 -1.82 -1.81
CA GLY A 40 10.66 -2.62 -0.79
C GLY A 40 9.93 -1.82 0.30
N LYS A 41 9.89 -0.49 0.22
CA LYS A 41 9.14 0.37 1.16
C LYS A 41 7.67 -0.06 1.22
N ARG A 42 7.13 -0.17 2.44
CA ARG A 42 5.74 -0.54 2.68
C ARG A 42 4.91 0.69 2.97
N LYS A 43 3.75 0.79 2.34
CA LYS A 43 2.72 1.78 2.59
C LYS A 43 1.50 1.05 3.10
N ARG A 44 1.10 1.32 4.33
CA ARG A 44 -0.09 0.76 4.97
C ARG A 44 -1.05 1.89 5.29
N TRP A 45 -2.34 1.68 5.04
CA TRP A 45 -3.39 2.59 5.44
C TRP A 45 -4.66 1.82 5.72
N VAL A 46 -5.47 2.38 6.60
CA VAL A 46 -6.74 1.78 7.01
C VAL A 46 -7.85 2.56 6.32
N GLU A 47 -8.73 1.86 5.63
CA GLU A 47 -9.90 2.46 4.99
C GLU A 47 -11.14 1.87 5.66
N ALA A 48 -11.97 2.70 6.28
CA ALA A 48 -13.21 2.20 6.86
C ALA A 48 -14.08 1.56 5.77
N LYS A 49 -14.60 0.36 6.03
CA LYS A 49 -15.66 -0.22 5.21
C LYS A 49 -16.76 0.82 5.21
N ARG A 50 -17.08 1.38 4.04
CA ARG A 50 -18.18 2.33 3.92
C ARG A 50 -19.44 1.62 4.42
N ASP A 51 -19.89 1.98 5.61
CA ASP A 51 -21.20 1.62 6.11
C ASP A 51 -22.18 2.21 5.11
N ARG A 52 -22.73 1.33 4.26
CA ARG A 52 -23.71 1.72 3.24
C ARG A 52 -25.06 1.91 3.94
N ARG A 53 -25.11 2.69 5.02
CA ARG A 53 -26.37 3.21 5.58
C ARG A 53 -26.82 4.34 4.68
N ARG A 54 -27.59 3.90 3.68
CA ARG A 54 -28.48 4.71 2.87
C ARG A 54 -29.66 5.18 3.72
#